data_AF-A0A9D6KXV0-F1
#
_entry.id   AF-A0A9D6KXV0-F1
#
_cell.length_a   1.000
_cell.length_b   1.000
_cell.length_c   1.000
_cell.angle_alpha   90.00
_cell.angle_beta   90.00
_cell.angle_gamma   90.00
#
_symmetry.space_group_name_H-M   'P 1'
#
loop_
_entity.id
_entity.type
_entity.pdbx_description
1 polymer ?
#
loop_
_entity_poly.entity_id
_entity_poly.type
_entity_poly.pdbx_seq_one_letter_code
_entity_poly.pdbx_strand_id
1 'polypeptide(L)' 'MGFAKSEEDIAARASQFLKDRIADADLTYADLAKELRKHGHPNESAESVKQKLKRGTFPATFFLATLAALGLESVELGDI' A
#
# COMPACT_ATOMS: atom_id res chain seq x y z
N MET A 1 12.08 13.12 -9.69
CA MET A 1 10.68 12.80 -9.36
C MET A 1 10.02 14.05 -8.80
N GLY A 2 8.72 14.29 -9.06
CA GLY A 2 8.01 15.49 -8.65
C GLY A 2 6.56 15.16 -8.34
N PHE A 3 5.87 16.04 -7.61
CA PHE A 3 4.53 15.78 -7.09
C PHE A 3 3.56 15.30 -8.17
N ALA A 4 2.74 14.32 -7.80
CA ALA A 4 1.68 13.83 -8.65
C ALA A 4 0.71 14.97 -9.02
N LYS A 5 0.24 14.96 -10.28
CA LYS A 5 -0.47 16.11 -10.87
C LYS A 5 -1.99 15.93 -10.95
N SER A 6 -2.49 14.74 -10.65
CA SER A 6 -3.91 14.38 -10.77
C SER A 6 -4.23 13.21 -9.85
N GLU A 7 -5.50 13.01 -9.49
CA GLU A 7 -5.93 11.89 -8.64
C GLU A 7 -5.55 10.53 -9.26
N GLU A 8 -5.68 10.39 -10.58
CA GLU A 8 -5.29 9.17 -11.31
C GLU A 8 -3.77 8.93 -11.24
N ASP A 9 -2.97 10.00 -11.30
CA ASP A 9 -1.50 9.92 -11.19
C ASP A 9 -1.09 9.53 -9.77
N ILE A 10 -1.73 10.12 -8.75
CA ILE A 10 -1.55 9.75 -7.33
C ILE A 10 -1.90 8.27 -7.12
N ALA A 11 -3.05 7.83 -7.62
CA ALA A 11 -3.53 6.46 -7.47
C ALA A 11 -2.57 5.45 -8.11
N ALA A 12 -2.12 5.73 -9.34
CA ALA A 12 -1.19 4.87 -10.07
C ALA A 12 0.16 4.75 -9.34
N ARG A 13 0.73 5.89 -8.93
CA ARG A 13 2.03 5.95 -8.26
C ARG A 13 1.99 5.37 -6.86
N ALA A 14 0.97 5.68 -6.05
CA ALA A 14 0.80 5.08 -4.73
C ALA A 14 0.67 3.55 -4.81
N SER A 15 -0.09 3.04 -5.78
CA SER A 15 -0.18 1.61 -6.03
C SER A 15 1.14 0.98 -6.46
N GLN A 16 1.91 1.67 -7.30
CA GLN A 16 3.20 1.18 -7.76
C GLN A 16 4.19 1.17 -6.60
N PHE A 17 4.30 2.27 -5.86
CA PHE A 17 5.11 2.41 -4.67
C PHE A 17 4.86 1.26 -3.67
N LEU A 18 3.60 0.99 -3.32
CA LEU A 18 3.27 -0.09 -2.41
C LEU A 18 3.69 -1.46 -2.96
N LYS A 19 3.50 -1.73 -4.26
CA LYS A 19 3.92 -3.01 -4.88
C LYS A 19 5.43 -3.18 -4.81
N ASP A 20 6.18 -2.14 -5.12
CA ASP A 20 7.65 -2.15 -5.05
C ASP A 20 8.13 -2.40 -3.62
N ARG A 21 7.53 -1.75 -2.61
CA ARG A 21 7.88 -1.99 -1.19
C ARG A 21 7.48 -3.37 -0.68
N ILE A 22 6.35 -3.92 -1.14
CA ILE A 22 5.95 -5.29 -0.80
C ILE A 22 6.95 -6.28 -1.41
N ALA A 23 7.40 -6.05 -2.64
CA ALA A 23 8.40 -6.88 -3.31
C ALA A 23 9.78 -6.77 -2.62
N ASP A 24 10.19 -5.56 -2.20
CA ASP A 24 11.44 -5.32 -1.46
C ASP A 24 11.44 -6.00 -0.09
N ALA A 25 10.30 -6.01 0.59
CA ALA A 25 10.14 -6.67 1.89
C ALA A 25 10.00 -8.20 1.82
N ASP A 26 10.03 -8.80 0.62
CA ASP A 26 9.79 -10.24 0.38
C ASP A 26 8.48 -10.78 1.02
N LEU A 27 7.48 -9.91 1.16
CA LEU A 27 6.20 -10.26 1.79
C LEU A 27 5.18 -10.71 0.76
N THR A 28 4.51 -11.84 1.03
CA THR A 28 3.37 -12.23 0.23
C THR A 28 2.15 -11.37 0.57
N TYR A 29 1.18 -11.26 -0.36
CA TYR A 29 -0.09 -10.59 -0.07
C TYR A 29 -0.86 -11.24 1.10
N ALA A 30 -0.61 -12.52 1.38
CA ALA A 30 -1.21 -13.22 2.52
C ALA A 30 -0.56 -12.79 3.84
N ASP A 31 0.75 -12.60 3.87
CA ASP A 31 1.45 -12.12 5.06
C ASP A 31 1.17 -10.64 5.33
N LEU A 32 1.10 -9.82 4.28
CA LEU A 32 0.63 -8.45 4.42
C LEU A 32 -0.80 -8.38 4.97
N ALA A 33 -1.71 -9.25 4.52
CA ALA A 33 -3.06 -9.32 5.06
C ALA A 33 -3.07 -9.72 6.55
N LYS A 34 -2.15 -10.58 7.00
CA LYS A 34 -2.01 -10.91 8.43
C LYS A 34 -1.51 -9.72 9.24
N GLU A 35 -0.51 -8.99 8.74
CA GLU A 35 -0.02 -7.79 9.44
C GLU A 35 -1.07 -6.68 9.47
N LEU A 36 -1.79 -6.45 8.38
CA LEU A 36 -2.88 -5.48 8.32
C LEU A 36 -3.97 -5.78 9.36
N ARG A 37 -4.25 -7.05 9.67
CA ARG A 37 -5.19 -7.42 10.75
C ARG A 37 -4.73 -6.93 12.12
N LYS A 38 -3.43 -6.90 12.38
CA LYS A 38 -2.87 -6.33 13.63
C LYS A 38 -3.07 -4.82 13.70
N HIS A 39 -3.14 -4.15 12.54
CA HIS A 39 -3.34 -2.70 12.41
C HIS A 39 -4.81 -2.29 12.26
N GLY A 40 -5.77 -3.13 12.69
CA GLY A 40 -7.19 -2.77 12.69
C GLY A 40 -7.95 -3.08 11.40
N HIS A 41 -7.38 -3.89 10.52
CA HIS A 41 -8.05 -4.41 9.31
C HIS A 41 -8.39 -5.90 9.44
N PRO A 42 -9.33 -6.29 10.33
CA PRO A 42 -9.59 -7.70 10.66
C PRO A 42 -10.10 -8.54 9.47
N ASN A 43 -10.73 -7.89 8.49
CA ASN A 43 -11.38 -8.55 7.35
C ASN A 43 -10.53 -8.48 6.07
N GLU A 44 -9.28 -8.02 6.14
CA GLU A 44 -8.40 -7.99 4.98
C GLU A 44 -7.94 -9.42 4.61
N SER A 45 -7.96 -9.67 3.30
CA SER A 45 -7.57 -10.92 2.65
C SER A 45 -6.63 -10.62 1.50
N ALA A 46 -5.78 -11.58 1.12
CA ALA A 46 -4.82 -11.40 0.03
C ALA A 46 -5.46 -10.92 -1.29
N GLU A 47 -6.65 -11.42 -1.62
CA GLU A 47 -7.40 -10.99 -2.80
C GLU A 47 -7.88 -9.53 -2.69
N SER A 48 -8.37 -9.12 -1.52
CA SER A 48 -8.82 -7.75 -1.25
C SER A 48 -7.66 -6.76 -1.39
N VAL A 49 -6.50 -7.09 -0.82
CA VAL A 49 -5.25 -6.33 -0.96
C VAL A 49 -4.86 -6.21 -2.44
N LYS A 50 -4.84 -7.34 -3.17
CA LYS A 50 -4.50 -7.36 -4.60
C LYS A 50 -5.46 -6.51 -5.44
N GLN A 51 -6.76 -6.55 -5.17
CA GLN A 51 -7.76 -5.75 -5.87
C GLN A 51 -7.60 -4.25 -5.58
N LYS A 52 -7.33 -3.87 -4.33
CA LYS A 52 -7.03 -2.48 -3.95
C LYS A 52 -5.79 -1.94 -4.67
N LEU A 53 -4.71 -2.71 -4.67
CA LEU A 53 -3.46 -2.36 -5.37
C LEU A 53 -3.59 -2.38 -6.90
N LYS A 54 -4.57 -3.11 -7.45
CA LYS A 54 -4.88 -3.10 -8.88
C LYS A 54 -5.71 -1.88 -9.27
N ARG A 55 -6.64 -1.46 -8.41
CA ARG A 55 -7.54 -0.31 -8.66
C ARG A 55 -6.89 1.04 -8.44
N GLY A 56 -5.81 1.13 -7.64
CA GLY A 56 -5.18 2.42 -7.30
C GLY A 56 -5.93 3.23 -6.26
N THR A 57 -7.17 2.85 -5.95
CA THR A 57 -8.04 3.55 -5.01
C THR A 57 -8.22 2.74 -3.74
N PHE A 58 -7.68 3.26 -2.64
CA PHE A 58 -7.80 2.69 -1.30
C PHE A 58 -7.82 3.81 -0.26
N PRO A 59 -8.46 3.58 0.91
CA PRO A 59 -8.48 4.57 1.97
C PRO A 59 -7.07 4.84 2.50
N ALA A 60 -6.82 6.06 2.96
CA ALA A 60 -5.53 6.45 3.54
C ALA A 60 -5.14 5.57 4.75
N THR A 61 -6.13 5.07 5.50
CA THR A 61 -5.90 4.13 6.60
C THR A 61 -5.24 2.83 6.14
N PHE A 62 -5.66 2.28 5.00
CA PHE A 62 -5.04 1.09 4.42
C PHE A 62 -3.60 1.37 3.97
N PHE A 63 -3.36 2.54 3.37
CA PHE A 63 -2.02 2.96 2.95
C PHE A 63 -1.07 3.04 4.15
N LEU A 64 -1.46 3.77 5.20
CA LEU A 64 -0.67 3.92 6.42
C LEU A 64 -0.47 2.60 7.15
N ALA A 65 -1.49 1.75 7.23
CA ALA A 65 -1.39 0.42 7.82
C ALA A 65 -0.42 -0.47 7.02
N THR A 66 -0.39 -0.35 5.70
CA THR A 66 0.56 -1.07 4.84
C THR A 66 1.98 -0.58 5.08
N LEU A 67 2.21 0.74 5.19
CA LEU A 67 3.51 1.28 5.54
C LEU A 67 3.98 0.78 6.92
N ALA A 68 3.11 0.81 7.92
CA ALA A 68 3.41 0.30 9.25
C ALA A 68 3.73 -1.20 9.24
N ALA A 69 2.96 -2.01 8.49
CA ALA A 69 3.20 -3.43 8.31
C ALA A 69 4.55 -3.74 7.63
N LEU A 70 5.01 -2.83 6.76
CA LEU A 70 6.31 -2.90 6.09
C LEU A 70 7.44 -2.30 6.94
N GLY A 71 7.16 -1.78 8.13
CA GLY A 71 8.15 -1.12 8.99
C GLY A 71 8.63 0.24 8.47
N LEU A 72 7.86 0.88 7.58
CA LEU A 72 8.21 2.18 6.99
C LEU A 72 7.75 3.31 7.90
N GLU A 73 8.70 4.12 8.37
CA GLU A 73 8.43 5.27 9.25
C GLU A 73 8.02 6.52 8.46
N SER A 74 8.42 6.62 7.19
CA SER A 74 8.13 7.77 6.34
C SER A 74 8.00 7.37 4.87
N VAL A 75 7.32 8.23 4.11
CA VAL A 75 7.26 8.16 2.65
C VAL A 75 7.48 9.54 2.05
N GLU A 76 8.31 9.60 1.01
CA GLU A 76 8.54 10.82 0.27
C GLU A 76 7.44 10.99 -0.78
N LEU A 77 6.74 12.13 -0.79
CA LEU A 77 5.69 12.40 -1.77
C LEU A 77 6.21 12.51 -3.21
N GLY A 78 7.52 12.59 -3.41
CA GLY A 78 8.14 12.50 -4.73
C GLY A 78 8.16 11.08 -5.28
N ASP A 79 8.16 10.07 -4.41
CA ASP A 79 8.05 8.64 -4.76
C ASP A 79 6.59 8.21 -5.03
N ILE A 80 5.64 9.08 -4.71
CA ILE A 80 4.19 8.95 -4.99
C ILE A 80 3.77 9.97 -6.06
#